data_AF-A0A933QKC7-F1
#
_entry.id   AF-A0A933QKC7-F1
#
_cell.length_a   1.000
_cell.length_b   1.000
_cell.length_c   1.000
_cell.angle_alpha   90.00
_cell.angle_beta   90.00
_cell.angle_gamma   90.00
#
_symmetry.space_group_name_H-M   'P 1'
#
loop_
_entity.id
_entity.type
_entity.pdbx_description
1 polymer ?
#
loop_
_entity_poly.entity_id
_entity_poly.type
_entity_poly.pdbx_seq_one_letter_code
_entity_poly.pdbx_strand_id
1 'polypeptide(L)'
;MRWRLSPRLEILFFLGGGILGVYFLDLAEMVFKISPLGVNPRGEPSPFKNVLFQTIFVPFSLFVLTSSGSLFGAGLILSIFLAMLLGQWQELSRSGNINNWFWIVKSDFPPKTQQIYFAVMSGIFILFTLMFI
;
A
#
# COMPACT_ATOMS: atom_id res chain seq x y z
N MET A 1 -19.00 -31.45 19.97
CA MET A 1 -18.85 -30.29 19.07
C MET A 1 -18.64 -29.03 19.90
N ARG A 2 -17.40 -28.52 20.04
CA ARG A 2 -17.06 -27.30 20.79
C ARG A 2 -16.31 -26.27 19.91
N TRP A 3 -16.65 -26.20 18.64
CA TRP A 3 -16.19 -25.13 17.74
C TRP A 3 -17.06 -23.89 17.97
N ARG A 4 -16.91 -23.24 19.13
CA ARG A 4 -17.37 -21.85 19.30
C ARG A 4 -16.28 -20.95 18.74
N LEU A 5 -16.23 -20.86 17.42
CA LEU A 5 -15.59 -19.76 16.71
C LEU A 5 -16.49 -18.53 16.83
N SER A 6 -16.58 -17.94 18.03
CA SER A 6 -17.03 -16.56 18.12
C SER A 6 -15.82 -15.70 17.76
N PRO A 7 -15.71 -15.15 16.54
CA PRO A 7 -14.62 -14.25 16.23
C PRO A 7 -14.63 -13.12 17.26
N ARG A 8 -13.48 -12.84 17.86
CA ARG A 8 -13.31 -11.67 18.71
C ARG A 8 -13.67 -10.44 17.86
N LEU A 9 -14.50 -9.53 18.39
CA LEU A 9 -14.92 -8.31 17.69
C LEU A 9 -13.73 -7.52 17.13
N GLU A 10 -12.59 -7.59 17.82
CA GLU A 10 -11.28 -7.11 17.40
C GLU A 10 -10.85 -7.54 15.98
N ILE A 11 -11.07 -8.80 15.61
CA ILE A 11 -10.73 -9.33 14.27
C ILE A 11 -11.63 -8.68 13.22
N LEU A 12 -12.91 -8.47 13.54
CA LEU A 12 -13.84 -7.79 12.63
C LEU A 12 -13.44 -6.32 12.42
N PHE A 13 -12.94 -5.65 13.45
CA PHE A 13 -12.39 -4.30 13.32
C PHE A 13 -11.13 -4.27 12.48
N PHE A 14 -10.21 -5.21 12.69
CA PHE A 14 -9.02 -5.34 11.84
C PHE A 14 -9.39 -5.55 10.37
N LEU A 15 -10.28 -6.50 10.09
CA LEU A 15 -10.75 -6.77 8.74
C LEU A 15 -11.52 -5.59 8.14
N GLY A 16 -12.34 -4.91 8.94
CA GLY A 16 -13.05 -3.70 8.51
C GLY A 16 -12.11 -2.58 8.11
N GLY A 17 -11.06 -2.32 8.92
CA GLY A 17 -9.99 -1.39 8.57
C GLY A 17 -9.25 -1.84 7.32
N GLY A 18 -8.93 -3.14 7.23
CA GLY A 18 -8.28 -3.77 6.09
C GLY A 18 -9.03 -3.53 4.78
N ILE A 19 -10.30 -3.89 4.72
CA ILE A 19 -11.17 -3.69 3.55
C ILE A 19 -11.20 -2.21 3.16
N LEU A 20 -11.42 -1.32 4.13
CA LEU A 20 -11.46 0.12 3.86
C LEU A 20 -10.13 0.61 3.27
N GLY A 21 -9.00 0.22 3.86
CA GLY A 21 -7.69 0.67 3.40
C GLY A 21 -7.28 0.11 2.02
N VAL A 22 -7.74 -1.09 1.63
CA VAL A 22 -7.53 -1.59 0.24
C VAL A 22 -8.17 -0.64 -0.77
N TYR A 23 -9.42 -0.23 -0.53
CA TYR A 23 -10.14 0.67 -1.42
C TYR A 23 -9.80 2.15 -1.20
N PHE A 24 -9.05 2.48 -0.15
CA PHE A 24 -8.77 3.87 0.20
C PHE A 24 -8.02 4.60 -0.91
N LEU A 25 -7.02 3.96 -1.52
CA LEU A 25 -6.25 4.58 -2.61
C LEU A 25 -7.12 4.80 -3.85
N ASP A 26 -8.00 3.86 -4.19
CA ASP A 26 -8.92 4.01 -5.31
C ASP A 26 -9.94 5.14 -5.07
N LEU A 27 -10.45 5.25 -3.83
CA LEU A 27 -11.32 6.34 -3.41
C LEU A 27 -10.59 7.68 -3.44
N ALA A 28 -9.34 7.73 -2.99
CA ALA A 28 -8.52 8.92 -3.08
C ALA A 28 -8.33 9.33 -4.56
N GLU A 29 -7.94 8.41 -5.42
CA GLU A 29 -7.81 8.65 -6.87
C GLU A 29 -9.11 9.21 -7.48
N MET A 30 -10.27 8.65 -7.11
CA MET A 30 -11.58 9.15 -7.52
C MET A 30 -11.84 10.59 -7.06
N VAL A 31 -11.54 10.91 -5.79
CA VAL A 31 -11.71 12.26 -5.23
C VAL A 31 -10.80 13.27 -5.94
N PHE A 32 -9.56 12.87 -6.25
CA PHE A 32 -8.59 13.70 -6.96
C PHE A 32 -8.81 13.72 -8.49
N LYS A 33 -9.90 13.13 -8.99
CA LYS A 33 -10.26 13.06 -10.43
C LYS A 33 -9.15 12.46 -11.30
N ILE A 34 -8.39 11.52 -10.74
CA ILE A 34 -7.43 10.72 -11.50
C ILE A 34 -8.26 9.59 -12.12
N SER A 35 -8.10 9.34 -13.43
CA SER A 35 -8.89 8.30 -14.10
C SER A 35 -8.71 6.95 -13.39
N PRO A 36 -9.72 6.08 -13.35
CA PRO A 36 -9.64 4.76 -12.71
C PRO A 36 -8.59 3.82 -13.33
N LEU A 37 -7.99 4.21 -14.46
CA LEU A 37 -6.81 3.57 -15.06
C LEU A 37 -5.48 4.05 -14.45
N GLY A 38 -5.50 4.93 -13.45
CA GLY A 38 -4.31 5.51 -12.83
C GLY A 38 -3.59 6.54 -13.68
N VAL A 39 -4.26 7.11 -14.69
CA VAL A 39 -3.70 8.06 -15.66
C VAL A 39 -4.56 9.32 -15.68
N ASN A 40 -4.00 10.47 -15.29
CA ASN A 40 -4.67 11.77 -15.39
C ASN A 40 -4.99 12.09 -16.88
N PRO A 41 -6.03 12.90 -17.22
CA PRO A 41 -6.21 13.44 -18.58
C PRO A 41 -4.95 14.08 -19.23
N ARG A 42 -3.90 14.38 -18.46
CA ARG A 42 -2.57 14.79 -18.97
C ARG A 42 -1.62 13.64 -19.36
N GLY A 43 -2.01 12.38 -19.16
CA GLY A 43 -1.15 11.20 -19.37
C GLY A 43 -0.22 10.87 -18.19
N GLU A 44 -0.33 11.59 -17.07
CA GLU A 44 0.56 11.42 -15.92
C GLU A 44 0.08 10.29 -14.98
N PRO A 45 1.00 9.45 -14.46
CA PRO A 45 0.66 8.40 -13.51
C PRO A 45 0.18 8.96 -12.17
N SER A 46 -0.63 8.19 -11.45
CA SER A 46 -1.22 8.56 -10.16
C SER A 46 -0.16 9.03 -9.14
N PRO A 47 -0.39 10.16 -8.42
CA PRO A 47 0.49 10.64 -7.36
C PRO A 47 0.63 9.65 -6.19
N PHE A 48 -0.36 8.78 -5.98
CA PHE A 48 -0.35 7.75 -4.94
C PHE A 48 0.46 6.51 -5.34
N LYS A 49 0.68 6.32 -6.65
CA LYS A 49 1.49 5.24 -7.22
C LYS A 49 2.90 5.76 -7.50
N ASN A 50 3.56 6.17 -6.42
CA ASN A 50 4.87 6.82 -6.49
C ASN A 50 5.78 6.33 -5.37
N VAL A 51 7.04 6.06 -5.71
CA VAL A 51 8.13 5.73 -4.78
C VAL A 51 8.28 6.75 -3.66
N LEU A 52 8.20 8.05 -3.97
CA LEU A 52 8.36 9.11 -2.96
C LEU A 52 7.20 9.10 -1.96
N PHE A 53 5.97 8.89 -2.44
CA PHE A 53 4.80 8.75 -1.58
C PHE A 53 4.93 7.52 -0.67
N GLN A 54 5.29 6.36 -1.23
CA GLN A 54 5.49 5.13 -0.46
C GLN A 54 6.61 5.28 0.58
N THR A 55 7.73 5.92 0.22
CA THR A 55 8.84 6.16 1.16
C THR A 55 8.45 7.06 2.32
N ILE A 56 7.65 8.10 2.09
CA ILE A 56 7.10 8.95 3.18
C ILE A 56 6.02 8.21 3.97
N PHE A 57 5.27 7.32 3.32
CA PHE A 57 4.25 6.52 3.98
C PHE A 57 4.84 5.54 5.00
N VAL A 58 6.08 5.07 4.85
CA VAL A 58 6.74 4.17 5.81
C VAL A 58 6.88 4.79 7.23
N PRO A 59 7.53 5.93 7.44
CA PRO A 59 7.61 6.54 8.77
C PRO A 59 6.23 7.01 9.28
N PHE A 60 5.33 7.45 8.39
CA PHE A 60 3.95 7.78 8.77
C PHE A 60 3.19 6.56 9.30
N SER A 61 3.25 5.43 8.59
CA SER A 61 2.61 4.19 9.02
C SER A 61 3.20 3.68 10.32
N LEU A 62 4.51 3.76 10.51
CA LEU A 62 5.16 3.44 11.80
C LEU A 62 4.61 4.31 12.93
N PHE A 63 4.48 5.63 12.72
CA PHE A 63 3.94 6.54 13.71
C PHE A 63 2.48 6.20 14.07
N VAL A 64 1.64 5.92 13.07
CA VAL A 64 0.23 5.56 13.31
C VAL A 64 0.11 4.22 14.03
N LEU A 65 0.87 3.20 13.59
CA LEU A 65 0.85 1.86 14.19
C LEU A 65 1.32 1.87 15.66
N THR A 66 2.33 2.67 15.97
CA THR A 66 2.83 2.80 17.35
C THR A 66 1.94 3.66 18.24
N SER A 67 1.19 4.62 17.67
CA SER A 67 0.38 5.58 18.45
C SER A 67 -1.08 5.16 18.63
N SER A 68 -1.67 4.44 17.68
CA SER A 68 -3.14 4.26 17.65
C SER A 68 -3.66 3.12 18.54
N GLY A 69 -2.83 2.15 18.96
CA GLY A 69 -3.23 1.02 19.81
C GLY A 69 -4.44 0.19 19.32
N SER A 70 -4.99 0.51 18.14
CA SER A 70 -6.28 0.09 17.64
C SER A 70 -6.09 -0.81 16.44
N LEU A 71 -6.68 -2.01 16.50
CA LEU A 71 -6.62 -2.99 15.43
C LEU A 71 -7.30 -2.51 14.14
N PHE A 72 -8.32 -1.63 14.25
CA PHE A 72 -8.92 -1.00 13.07
C PHE A 72 -7.92 -0.12 12.32
N GLY A 73 -7.20 0.74 13.05
CA GLY A 73 -6.18 1.61 12.46
C GLY A 73 -5.02 0.81 11.89
N ALA A 74 -4.59 -0.25 12.58
CA ALA A 74 -3.56 -1.15 12.10
C ALA A 74 -3.95 -1.85 10.79
N GLY A 75 -5.17 -2.40 10.73
CA GLY A 75 -5.72 -3.02 9.53
C GLY A 75 -5.78 -2.05 8.34
N LEU A 76 -6.24 -0.82 8.58
CA LEU A 76 -6.34 0.23 7.56
C LEU A 76 -4.99 0.63 7.00
N ILE A 77 -4.00 0.89 7.87
CA ILE A 77 -2.67 1.32 7.42
C ILE A 77 -1.93 0.20 6.69
N LEU A 78 -1.98 -1.03 7.21
CA LEU A 78 -1.33 -2.17 6.60
C LEU A 78 -1.96 -2.53 5.26
N SER A 79 -3.28 -2.40 5.11
CA SER A 79 -3.92 -2.66 3.82
C SER A 79 -3.64 -1.59 2.77
N ILE A 80 -3.49 -0.32 3.16
CA ILE A 80 -2.99 0.74 2.25
C ILE A 80 -1.56 0.41 1.79
N PHE A 81 -0.68 0.00 2.71
CA PHE A 81 0.68 -0.41 2.35
C PHE A 81 0.63 -1.60 1.37
N LEU A 82 -0.16 -2.62 1.68
CA LEU A 82 -0.34 -3.78 0.81
C LEU A 82 -0.89 -3.39 -0.56
N ALA A 83 -1.87 -2.49 -0.64
CA ALA A 83 -2.43 -2.01 -1.91
C ALA A 83 -1.36 -1.35 -2.79
N MET A 84 -0.44 -0.56 -2.21
CA MET A 84 0.70 -0.01 -2.95
C MET A 84 1.64 -1.10 -3.48
N LEU A 85 1.98 -2.09 -2.65
CA LEU A 85 2.83 -3.21 -3.06
C LEU A 85 2.18 -4.05 -4.17
N LEU A 86 0.87 -4.31 -4.07
CA LEU A 86 0.12 -5.01 -5.11
C LEU A 86 0.12 -4.22 -6.42
N GLY A 87 0.03 -2.89 -6.37
CA GLY A 87 0.17 -2.04 -7.55
C GLY A 87 1.54 -2.19 -8.23
N GLN A 88 2.62 -2.19 -7.45
CA GLN A 88 3.98 -2.44 -7.97
C GLN A 88 4.11 -3.83 -8.57
N TRP A 89 3.58 -4.85 -7.89
CA TRP A 89 3.60 -6.22 -8.36
C TRP A 89 2.85 -6.39 -9.69
N GLN A 90 1.68 -5.77 -9.82
CA GLN A 90 0.90 -5.80 -11.06
C GLN A 90 1.67 -5.16 -12.22
N GLU A 91 2.34 -4.03 -11.98
CA GLU A 91 3.11 -3.35 -13.01
C GLU A 91 4.37 -4.12 -13.41
N LEU A 92 5.07 -4.70 -12.43
CA LEU A 92 6.20 -5.59 -12.65
C LEU A 92 5.78 -6.82 -13.47
N SER A 93 4.60 -7.38 -13.18
CA SER A 93 4.05 -8.54 -13.90
C SER A 93 3.63 -8.20 -15.33
N ARG A 94 3.18 -6.96 -15.60
CA ARG A 94 2.72 -6.54 -16.94
C ARG A 94 3.85 -6.04 -17.84
N SER A 95 4.77 -5.25 -17.28
CA SER A 95 5.77 -4.50 -18.05
C SER A 95 7.22 -4.96 -17.79
N GLY A 96 7.44 -5.82 -16.78
CA GLY A 96 8.78 -6.23 -16.35
C GLY A 96 9.55 -5.15 -15.59
N ASN A 97 8.94 -3.98 -15.36
CA ASN A 97 9.51 -2.85 -14.63
C ASN A 97 8.43 -2.12 -13.81
N ILE A 98 8.84 -1.15 -13.02
CA ILE A 98 7.98 -0.25 -12.24
C ILE A 98 8.35 1.20 -12.51
N ASN A 99 8.73 1.53 -13.76
CA ASN A 99 9.18 2.88 -14.14
C ASN A 99 8.11 3.95 -13.84
N ASN A 100 6.82 3.61 -13.94
CA ASN A 100 5.77 4.58 -13.66
C ASN A 100 5.70 4.96 -12.18
N TRP A 101 6.34 4.22 -11.27
CA TRP A 101 6.46 4.59 -9.86
C TRP A 101 7.60 5.58 -9.59
N PHE A 102 8.58 5.66 -10.48
CA PHE A 102 9.76 6.51 -10.31
C PHE A 102 9.64 7.85 -11.05
N TRP A 103 8.50 8.13 -11.69
CA TRP A 103 8.28 9.27 -12.58
C TRP A 103 8.66 10.64 -11.98
N ILE A 104 8.49 10.85 -10.67
CA ILE A 104 8.88 12.10 -9.99
C ILE A 104 10.40 12.23 -9.81
N VAL A 105 11.09 11.11 -9.58
CA VAL A 105 12.52 11.12 -9.26
C VAL A 105 13.35 11.07 -10.55
N LYS A 106 13.10 10.05 -11.37
CA LYS A 106 13.76 9.81 -12.66
C LYS A 106 13.04 8.70 -13.42
N SER A 107 12.83 8.87 -14.72
CA SER A 107 12.08 7.91 -15.56
C SER A 107 12.81 6.60 -15.85
N ASP A 108 14.15 6.57 -15.76
CA ASP A 108 14.96 5.39 -16.09
C ASP A 108 15.90 5.00 -14.94
N PHE A 109 15.42 4.09 -14.09
CA PHE A 109 16.26 3.37 -13.14
C PHE A 109 16.61 1.98 -13.69
N PRO A 110 17.81 1.44 -13.41
CA PRO A 110 18.14 0.07 -13.78
C PRO A 110 17.13 -0.93 -13.19
N PRO A 111 16.72 -1.98 -13.93
CA PRO A 111 15.76 -2.98 -13.44
C PRO A 111 16.14 -3.60 -12.10
N LYS A 112 17.45 -3.79 -11.85
CA LYS A 112 17.96 -4.29 -10.56
C LYS A 112 17.61 -3.36 -9.39
N THR A 113 17.75 -2.03 -9.58
CA THR A 113 17.43 -1.05 -8.54
C THR A 113 15.94 -1.07 -8.21
N GLN A 114 15.10 -1.23 -9.23
CA GLN A 114 13.65 -1.34 -9.06
C GLN A 114 13.23 -2.60 -8.29
N GLN A 115 13.83 -3.74 -8.64
CA GLN A 115 13.59 -5.00 -7.94
C GLN A 115 14.06 -4.94 -6.48
N ILE A 116 15.23 -4.34 -6.21
CA ILE A 116 15.72 -4.13 -4.85
C ILE A 116 14.76 -3.24 -4.06
N TYR A 117 14.29 -2.14 -4.66
CA TYR A 117 13.32 -1.25 -4.01
C TYR A 117 12.03 -1.99 -3.62
N PHE A 118 11.44 -2.72 -4.57
CA PHE A 118 10.24 -3.52 -4.31
C PHE A 118 10.48 -4.57 -3.21
N ALA A 119 11.63 -5.26 -3.24
CA ALA A 119 12.00 -6.24 -2.22
C ALA A 119 12.16 -5.61 -0.82
N VAL A 120 12.81 -4.44 -0.74
CA VAL A 120 12.98 -3.69 0.51
C VAL A 120 11.62 -3.26 1.07
N MET A 121 10.75 -2.69 0.24
CA MET A 121 9.41 -2.25 0.68
C MET A 121 8.53 -3.43 1.11
N SER A 122 8.64 -4.57 0.42
CA SER A 122 7.97 -5.81 0.82
C SER A 122 8.49 -6.34 2.15
N GLY A 123 9.81 -6.29 2.37
CA GLY A 123 10.43 -6.67 3.65
C GLY A 123 9.97 -5.79 4.81
N ILE A 124 9.89 -4.47 4.60
CA ILE A 124 9.36 -3.52 5.59
C ILE A 124 7.89 -3.85 5.93
N PHE A 125 7.06 -4.11 4.92
CA PHE A 125 5.66 -4.49 5.13
C PHE A 125 5.53 -5.77 5.97
N ILE A 126 6.32 -6.81 5.66
CA ILE A 126 6.34 -8.05 6.44
C ILE A 126 6.76 -7.77 7.89
N LEU A 127 7.80 -6.96 8.08
CA LEU A 127 8.26 -6.58 9.41
C LEU A 127 7.18 -5.83 10.20
N PHE A 128 6.48 -4.87 9.58
CA PHE A 128 5.36 -4.17 10.25
C PHE A 128 4.21 -5.12 10.57
N THR A 129 3.87 -6.01 9.65
CA THR A 129 2.83 -7.02 9.88
C THR A 129 3.18 -7.90 11.09
N LEU A 130 4.42 -8.39 11.19
CA LEU A 130 4.86 -9.25 12.29
C LEU A 130 5.00 -8.53 13.64
N MET A 131 5.29 -7.22 13.62
CA MET A 131 5.47 -6.46 14.86
C MET A 131 4.15 -5.97 15.48
N PHE A 132 3.12 -5.74 14.66
CA PHE A 132 1.89 -5.05 15.08
C PHE A 132 0.62 -5.92 15.02
N ILE A 133 0.72 -7.16 14.51
CA ILE A 133 -0.36 -8.17 14.51
C ILE A 133 0.12 -9.38 15.29
#